data_AF-A0A6B2LH36-F1
#
_entry.id   AF-A0A6B2LH36-F1
#
_cell.length_a   1.000
_cell.length_b   1.000
_cell.length_c   1.000
_cell.angle_alpha   90.00
_cell.angle_beta   90.00
_cell.angle_gamma   90.00
#
_symmetry.space_group_name_H-M   'P 1'
#
loop_
_entity.id
_entity.type
_entity.pdbx_description
1 polymer ?
#
loop_
_entity_poly.entity_id
_entity_poly.type
_entity_poly.pdbx_seq_one_letter_code
_entity_poly.pdbx_strand_id
1 'polypeptide(L)'
;MIGNRYRDIIDASDSILDMKRDAEGLRLKLDNISKTCRNLKNVVDKRELTANHPDSQLNRKLYSFAKKIKKLVDTPEEIWYALETHNYLKATINYLIAKKRFSKLEKDNDHQSQKILKSISLLKRQWEKIEQFPKKILSSSQARLEIPGLTSKEYCGCLVAQVFLANRRPVQIFMDFLSGRKKAFSTILSQTDD
;
A
#
# COMPACT_ATOMS: atom_id res chain seq x y z
N MET A 1 -22.24 47.05 -12.16
CA MET A 1 -23.45 46.69 -12.93
C MET A 1 -24.18 45.56 -12.20
N ILE A 2 -25.43 45.78 -11.80
CA ILE A 2 -26.22 44.85 -10.96
C ILE A 2 -26.54 43.53 -11.69
N GLY A 3 -26.51 43.52 -13.03
CA GLY A 3 -26.79 42.33 -13.85
C GLY A 3 -25.78 41.17 -13.74
N ASN A 4 -24.51 41.43 -13.42
CA ASN A 4 -23.52 40.34 -13.27
C ASN A 4 -23.78 39.50 -12.02
N ARG A 5 -24.21 40.13 -10.91
CA ARG A 5 -24.57 39.40 -9.68
C ARG A 5 -25.83 38.55 -9.83
N TYR A 6 -26.79 38.99 -10.64
CA TYR A 6 -27.98 38.17 -10.96
C TYR A 6 -27.63 36.96 -11.81
N ARG A 7 -26.68 37.09 -12.75
CA ARG A 7 -26.19 35.96 -13.55
C ARG A 7 -25.46 34.93 -12.67
N ASP A 8 -24.57 35.37 -11.79
CA ASP A 8 -23.84 34.47 -10.90
C ASP A 8 -24.79 33.68 -9.96
N ILE A 9 -25.90 34.28 -9.51
CA ILE A 9 -26.91 33.60 -8.69
C ILE A 9 -27.66 32.54 -9.52
N ILE A 10 -27.97 32.82 -10.79
CA ILE A 10 -28.62 31.87 -11.68
C ILE A 10 -27.68 30.71 -12.00
N ASP A 11 -26.42 31.00 -12.35
CA ASP A 11 -25.41 29.98 -12.66
C ASP A 11 -25.10 29.09 -11.44
N ALA A 12 -25.07 29.68 -10.24
CA ALA A 12 -24.95 28.92 -8.99
C ALA A 12 -26.19 28.05 -8.73
N SER A 13 -27.38 28.53 -9.06
CA SER A 13 -28.63 27.77 -8.92
C SER A 13 -28.68 26.58 -9.88
N ASP A 14 -28.25 26.77 -11.13
CA ASP A 14 -28.13 25.71 -12.14
C ASP A 14 -27.09 24.67 -11.72
N SER A 15 -25.92 25.10 -11.23
CA SER A 15 -24.90 24.19 -10.68
C SER A 15 -25.43 23.36 -9.49
N ILE A 16 -26.26 23.93 -8.62
CA ILE A 16 -26.89 23.20 -7.51
C ILE A 16 -27.87 22.14 -8.04
N LEU A 17 -28.63 22.45 -9.09
CA LEU A 17 -29.54 21.50 -9.73
C LEU A 17 -28.78 20.35 -10.41
N ASP A 18 -27.67 20.65 -11.08
CA ASP A 18 -26.80 19.64 -11.67
C ASP A 18 -26.15 18.76 -10.61
N MET A 19 -25.62 19.35 -9.53
CA MET A 19 -25.08 18.60 -8.39
C MET A 19 -26.13 17.67 -7.77
N LYS A 20 -27.39 18.12 -7.68
CA LYS A 20 -28.49 17.28 -7.20
C LYS A 20 -28.72 16.08 -8.14
N ARG A 21 -28.77 16.32 -9.45
CA ARG A 21 -28.96 15.27 -10.45
C ARG A 21 -27.83 14.25 -10.42
N ASP A 22 -26.59 14.71 -10.31
CA ASP A 22 -25.42 13.85 -10.22
C ASP A 22 -25.39 13.05 -8.91
N ALA A 23 -25.77 13.66 -7.78
CA ALA A 23 -25.88 12.96 -6.50
C ALA A 23 -26.95 11.86 -6.53
N GLU A 24 -28.10 12.11 -7.17
CA GLU A 24 -29.14 11.09 -7.40
C GLU A 24 -28.63 9.96 -8.30
N GLY A 25 -27.91 10.30 -9.37
CA GLY A 25 -27.27 9.31 -10.25
C GLY A 25 -26.22 8.46 -9.53
N LEU A 26 -25.42 9.07 -8.65
CA LEU A 26 -24.43 8.38 -7.82
C LEU A 26 -25.11 7.43 -6.82
N ARG A 27 -26.21 7.88 -6.20
CA ARG A 27 -27.01 7.05 -5.29
C ARG A 27 -27.53 5.79 -5.97
N LEU A 28 -28.07 5.91 -7.18
CA LEU A 28 -28.58 4.76 -7.96
C LEU A 28 -27.46 3.77 -8.30
N LYS A 29 -26.29 4.27 -8.74
CA LYS A 29 -25.13 3.42 -9.02
C LYS A 29 -24.64 2.68 -7.77
N LEU A 30 -24.59 3.37 -6.63
CA LEU A 30 -24.17 2.77 -5.36
C LEU A 30 -25.17 1.70 -4.89
N ASP A 31 -26.47 1.94 -5.05
CA ASP A 31 -27.50 0.94 -4.76
C ASP A 31 -27.38 -0.30 -5.67
N ASN A 32 -27.09 -0.11 -6.96
CA ASN A 32 -26.83 -1.21 -7.88
C ASN A 32 -25.59 -2.03 -7.50
N ILE A 33 -24.49 -1.36 -7.09
CA ILE A 33 -23.30 -2.04 -6.57
C ILE A 33 -23.64 -2.84 -5.32
N SER A 34 -24.38 -2.24 -4.37
CA SER A 34 -24.81 -2.89 -3.14
C SER A 34 -25.64 -4.15 -3.41
N LYS A 35 -26.63 -4.06 -4.31
CA LYS A 35 -27.44 -5.20 -4.78
C LYS A 35 -26.58 -6.27 -5.44
N THR A 36 -25.65 -5.89 -6.31
CA THR A 36 -24.75 -6.82 -6.99
C THR A 36 -23.84 -7.56 -6.01
N CYS A 37 -23.24 -6.84 -5.05
CA CYS A 37 -22.43 -7.45 -3.99
C CYS A 37 -23.26 -8.39 -3.11
N ARG A 38 -24.50 -8.03 -2.77
CA ARG A 38 -25.41 -8.90 -2.01
C ARG A 38 -25.77 -10.16 -2.78
N ASN A 39 -26.04 -10.05 -4.08
CA ASN A 39 -26.30 -11.20 -4.95
C ASN A 39 -25.08 -12.10 -5.08
N LEU A 40 -23.88 -11.52 -5.27
CA LEU A 40 -22.62 -12.28 -5.29
C LEU A 40 -22.37 -13.01 -3.98
N LYS A 41 -22.60 -12.36 -2.84
CA LYS A 41 -22.51 -12.99 -1.52
C LYS A 41 -23.46 -14.19 -1.42
N ASN A 42 -24.73 -14.02 -1.81
CA ASN A 42 -25.71 -15.12 -1.80
C ASN A 42 -25.29 -16.29 -2.71
N VAL A 43 -24.66 -16.03 -3.85
CA VAL A 43 -24.12 -17.08 -4.74
C VAL A 43 -22.93 -17.80 -4.11
N VAL A 44 -22.05 -17.08 -3.42
CA VAL A 44 -20.92 -17.67 -2.68
C VAL A 44 -21.44 -18.54 -1.54
N ASP A 45 -22.36 -18.03 -0.72
CA ASP A 45 -22.95 -18.76 0.41
C ASP A 45 -23.70 -20.02 -0.07
N LYS A 46 -24.42 -19.96 -1.21
CA LYS A 46 -25.06 -21.14 -1.82
C LYS A 46 -24.05 -22.17 -2.35
N ARG A 47 -22.92 -21.72 -2.93
CA ARG A 47 -21.82 -22.60 -3.36
C ARG A 47 -21.06 -23.22 -2.18
N GLU A 48 -21.12 -22.62 -1.00
CA GLU A 48 -20.58 -23.20 0.23
C GLU A 48 -21.45 -24.35 0.74
N LEU A 49 -22.78 -24.24 0.64
CA LEU A 49 -23.72 -25.31 1.03
C LEU A 49 -23.64 -26.56 0.13
N THR A 50 -23.36 -26.41 -1.17
CA THR A 50 -23.23 -27.53 -2.12
C THR A 50 -21.83 -28.16 -2.15
N ALA A 51 -20.86 -27.58 -1.43
CA ALA A 51 -19.47 -28.06 -1.39
C ALA A 51 -19.10 -28.68 -0.03
N ASN A 52 -20.10 -29.20 0.69
CA ASN A 52 -19.94 -29.91 1.96
C ASN A 52 -19.39 -31.34 1.76
N HIS A 53 -18.31 -31.48 0.98
CA HIS A 53 -17.41 -32.61 1.15
C HIS A 53 -16.32 -32.21 2.16
N PRO A 54 -16.04 -33.02 3.20
CA PRO A 54 -15.02 -32.69 4.21
C PRO A 54 -13.64 -32.44 3.56
N ASP A 55 -13.33 -33.16 2.48
CA ASP A 55 -12.09 -32.99 1.70
C ASP A 55 -12.03 -31.65 0.94
N SER A 56 -13.15 -31.12 0.44
CA SER A 56 -13.15 -29.83 -0.26
C SER A 56 -12.97 -28.65 0.68
N GLN A 57 -13.45 -28.74 1.92
CA GLN A 57 -13.23 -27.68 2.91
C GLN A 57 -11.78 -27.66 3.42
N LEU A 58 -11.20 -28.85 3.65
CA LEU A 58 -9.79 -29.01 3.99
C LEU A 58 -8.89 -28.48 2.86
N ASN A 59 -9.16 -28.90 1.62
CA ASN A 59 -8.44 -28.40 0.45
C ASN A 59 -8.57 -26.88 0.30
N ARG A 60 -9.76 -26.29 0.48
CA ARG A 60 -9.94 -24.83 0.43
C ARG A 60 -9.11 -24.10 1.50
N LYS A 61 -9.07 -24.60 2.74
CA LYS A 61 -8.24 -24.03 3.80
C LYS A 61 -6.76 -24.13 3.43
N LEU A 62 -6.30 -25.28 2.92
CA LEU A 62 -4.93 -25.49 2.44
C LEU A 62 -4.57 -24.58 1.27
N TYR A 63 -5.45 -24.42 0.28
CA TYR A 63 -5.24 -23.51 -0.85
C TYR A 63 -5.20 -22.04 -0.39
N SER A 64 -6.09 -21.65 0.52
CA SER A 64 -6.08 -20.29 1.08
C SER A 64 -4.78 -20.01 1.85
N PHE A 65 -4.25 -21.02 2.54
CA PHE A 65 -3.00 -20.97 3.28
C PHE A 65 -1.80 -20.91 2.33
N ALA A 66 -1.76 -21.80 1.34
CA ALA A 66 -0.75 -21.82 0.29
C ALA A 66 -0.71 -20.51 -0.50
N LYS A 67 -1.86 -19.87 -0.78
CA LYS A 67 -1.93 -18.55 -1.41
C LYS A 67 -1.32 -17.45 -0.53
N LYS A 68 -1.59 -17.48 0.79
CA LYS A 68 -0.97 -16.53 1.74
C LYS A 68 0.55 -16.70 1.77
N ILE A 69 1.04 -17.94 1.79
CA ILE A 69 2.47 -18.25 1.77
C ILE A 69 3.11 -17.82 0.45
N LYS A 70 2.50 -18.20 -0.68
CA LYS A 70 2.98 -17.82 -2.01
C LYS A 70 3.15 -16.31 -2.11
N LYS A 71 2.13 -15.55 -1.69
CA LYS A 71 2.24 -14.09 -1.69
C LYS A 71 3.40 -13.58 -0.81
N LEU A 72 3.68 -14.23 0.32
CA LEU A 72 4.78 -13.85 1.20
C LEU A 72 6.15 -14.21 0.59
N VAL A 73 6.24 -15.33 -0.13
CA VAL A 73 7.42 -15.75 -0.88
C VAL A 73 7.70 -14.83 -2.08
N ASP A 74 6.67 -14.30 -2.72
CA ASP A 74 6.79 -13.37 -3.87
C ASP A 74 7.11 -11.92 -3.42
N THR A 75 6.84 -11.56 -2.16
CA THR A 75 7.01 -10.18 -1.65
C THR A 75 8.46 -9.65 -1.74
N PRO A 76 9.52 -10.41 -1.43
CA PRO A 76 10.91 -9.94 -1.58
C PRO A 76 11.22 -9.45 -3.00
N GLU A 77 10.77 -10.18 -4.03
CA GLU A 77 10.99 -9.80 -5.44
C GLU A 77 10.23 -8.52 -5.77
N GLU A 78 8.98 -8.39 -5.31
CA GLU A 78 8.20 -7.15 -5.48
C GLU A 78 8.85 -5.94 -4.78
N ILE A 79 9.51 -6.15 -3.63
CA ILE A 79 10.24 -5.11 -2.91
C ILE A 79 11.53 -4.74 -3.65
N TRP A 80 12.28 -5.73 -4.14
CA TRP A 80 13.49 -5.51 -4.94
C TRP A 80 13.18 -4.74 -6.22
N TYR A 81 12.17 -5.16 -6.97
CA TYR A 81 11.74 -4.46 -8.18
C TYR A 81 11.31 -3.02 -7.88
N ALA A 82 10.62 -2.79 -6.76
CA ALA A 82 10.25 -1.44 -6.33
C ALA A 82 11.47 -0.58 -5.94
N LEU A 83 12.53 -1.20 -5.40
CA LEU A 83 13.79 -0.53 -5.10
C LEU A 83 14.54 -0.14 -6.39
N GLU A 84 14.60 -1.02 -7.38
CA GLU A 84 15.24 -0.76 -8.67
C GLU A 84 14.52 0.33 -9.48
N THR A 85 13.19 0.36 -9.41
CA THR A 85 12.36 1.41 -10.05
C THR A 85 12.28 2.71 -9.25
N HIS A 86 13.05 2.84 -8.15
CA HIS A 86 13.06 3.99 -7.24
C HIS A 86 11.69 4.33 -6.60
N ASN A 87 10.75 3.37 -6.56
CA ASN A 87 9.45 3.55 -5.95
C ASN A 87 9.46 3.08 -4.48
N TYR A 88 10.04 3.93 -3.62
CA TYR A 88 10.19 3.64 -2.19
C TYR A 88 8.84 3.56 -1.44
N LEU A 89 7.80 4.23 -1.94
CA LEU A 89 6.44 4.13 -1.40
C LEU A 89 5.91 2.69 -1.54
N LYS A 90 5.98 2.14 -2.76
CA LYS A 90 5.49 0.79 -3.06
C LYS A 90 6.29 -0.27 -2.30
N ALA A 91 7.62 -0.11 -2.23
CA ALA A 91 8.48 -0.97 -1.42
C ALA A 91 8.07 -0.99 0.06
N THR A 92 7.83 0.18 0.64
CA THR A 92 7.43 0.35 2.05
C THR A 92 6.07 -0.28 2.33
N ILE A 93 5.07 0.01 1.48
CA ILE A 93 3.71 -0.54 1.63
C ILE A 93 3.74 -2.07 1.55
N ASN A 94 4.44 -2.63 0.56
CA ASN A 94 4.56 -4.08 0.39
C ASN A 94 5.21 -4.74 1.61
N TYR A 95 6.27 -4.14 2.17
CA TYR A 95 6.89 -4.59 3.41
C TYR A 95 5.92 -4.58 4.60
N LEU A 96 5.21 -3.47 4.83
CA LEU A 96 4.26 -3.34 5.95
C LEU A 96 3.12 -4.36 5.85
N ILE A 97 2.61 -4.58 4.64
CA ILE A 97 1.58 -5.58 4.39
C ILE A 97 2.13 -6.99 4.67
N ALA A 98 3.33 -7.30 4.20
CA ALA A 98 3.98 -8.59 4.48
C ALA A 98 4.19 -8.81 5.98
N LYS A 99 4.64 -7.80 6.72
CA LYS A 99 4.79 -7.82 8.19
C LYS A 99 3.48 -8.09 8.90
N LYS A 100 2.41 -7.41 8.52
CA LYS A 100 1.08 -7.63 9.09
C LYS A 100 0.57 -9.05 8.80
N ARG A 101 0.81 -9.56 7.59
CA ARG A 101 0.41 -10.93 7.20
C ARG A 101 1.21 -11.99 7.94
N PHE A 102 2.52 -11.81 8.08
CA PHE A 102 3.37 -12.72 8.84
C PHE A 102 2.97 -12.76 10.32
N SER A 103 2.77 -11.60 10.96
CA SER A 103 2.29 -11.54 12.35
C SER A 103 0.91 -12.16 12.52
N LYS A 104 0.01 -12.02 11.54
CA LYS A 104 -1.29 -12.71 11.56
C LYS A 104 -1.13 -14.22 11.43
N LEU A 105 -0.21 -14.69 10.58
CA LEU A 105 0.07 -16.10 10.38
C LEU A 105 0.66 -16.75 11.63
N GLU A 106 1.51 -16.04 12.36
CA GLU A 106 2.10 -16.49 13.62
C GLU A 106 1.06 -16.60 14.76
N LYS A 107 0.05 -15.72 14.76
CA LYS A 107 -1.06 -15.74 15.73
C LYS A 107 -2.14 -16.78 15.40
N ASP A 108 -2.20 -17.26 14.16
CA ASP A 108 -3.18 -18.25 13.68
C ASP A 108 -2.77 -19.66 14.18
N ASN A 109 -3.08 -19.94 15.45
CA ASN A 109 -2.70 -21.15 16.19
C ASN A 109 -3.52 -22.41 15.84
N ASP A 110 -4.02 -22.53 14.60
CA ASP A 110 -4.66 -23.76 14.16
C ASP A 110 -3.63 -24.90 14.10
N HIS A 111 -3.88 -26.03 14.79
CA HIS A 111 -2.96 -27.18 14.87
C HIS A 111 -2.52 -27.74 13.49
N GLN A 112 -3.34 -27.56 12.45
CA GLN A 112 -2.99 -27.92 11.07
C GLN A 112 -2.08 -26.86 10.42
N SER A 113 -2.35 -25.57 10.63
CA SER A 113 -1.46 -24.46 10.25
C SER A 113 -0.10 -24.60 10.92
N GLN A 114 -0.03 -25.09 12.15
CA GLN A 114 1.23 -25.35 12.86
C GLN A 114 2.03 -26.52 12.27
N LYS A 115 1.39 -27.61 11.81
CA LYS A 115 2.07 -28.70 11.09
C LYS A 115 2.65 -28.23 9.76
N ILE A 116 1.94 -27.35 9.05
CA ILE A 116 2.42 -26.76 7.80
C ILE A 116 3.46 -25.66 8.09
N LEU A 117 3.32 -24.86 9.14
CA LEU A 117 4.35 -23.90 9.59
C LEU A 117 5.66 -24.60 9.96
N LYS A 118 5.58 -25.80 10.56
CA LYS A 118 6.75 -26.66 10.84
C LYS A 118 7.43 -27.17 9.57
N SER A 119 6.67 -27.51 8.52
CA SER A 119 7.27 -27.88 7.22
C SER A 119 7.86 -26.66 6.48
N ILE A 120 7.46 -25.45 6.84
CA ILE A 120 7.97 -24.21 6.25
C ILE A 120 8.87 -23.45 7.23
N SER A 121 9.84 -24.14 7.84
CA SER A 121 11.06 -23.51 8.40
C SER A 121 11.74 -22.58 7.39
N LEU A 122 11.56 -22.86 6.10
CA LEU A 122 11.89 -21.99 4.98
C LEU A 122 11.23 -20.60 5.08
N LEU A 123 10.03 -20.45 5.65
CA LEU A 123 9.31 -19.18 5.73
C LEU A 123 9.96 -18.25 6.73
N LYS A 124 10.45 -18.80 7.85
CA LYS A 124 11.24 -18.04 8.83
C LYS A 124 12.53 -17.54 8.17
N ARG A 125 13.22 -18.40 7.42
CA ARG A 125 14.41 -18.02 6.65
C ARG A 125 14.12 -16.97 5.56
N GLN A 126 12.97 -17.04 4.89
CA GLN A 126 12.56 -16.01 3.93
C GLN A 126 12.16 -14.71 4.64
N TRP A 127 11.53 -14.81 5.81
CA TRP A 127 11.18 -13.65 6.64
C TRP A 127 12.43 -12.91 7.14
N GLU A 128 13.47 -13.63 7.55
CA GLU A 128 14.77 -13.04 7.92
C GLU A 128 15.37 -12.20 6.78
N LYS A 129 15.19 -12.63 5.53
CA LYS A 129 15.58 -11.82 4.36
C LYS A 129 14.70 -10.57 4.24
N ILE A 130 13.38 -10.71 4.39
CA ILE A 130 12.42 -9.60 4.35
C ILE A 130 12.70 -8.57 5.45
N GLU A 131 13.13 -9.01 6.64
CA GLU A 131 13.42 -8.17 7.79
C GLU A 131 14.62 -7.23 7.59
N GLN A 132 15.52 -7.55 6.65
CA GLN A 132 16.68 -6.71 6.34
C GLN A 132 16.37 -5.57 5.37
N PHE A 133 15.28 -5.65 4.60
CA PHE A 133 14.91 -4.64 3.60
C PHE A 133 14.64 -3.24 4.16
N PRO A 134 14.00 -3.05 5.32
CA PRO A 134 13.77 -1.71 5.87
C PRO A 134 15.05 -0.88 6.00
N LYS A 135 16.15 -1.50 6.46
CA LYS A 135 17.45 -0.82 6.56
C LYS A 135 17.95 -0.38 5.19
N LYS A 136 17.80 -1.24 4.19
CA LYS A 136 18.18 -0.95 2.80
C LYS A 136 17.30 0.13 2.17
N ILE A 137 15.98 0.06 2.35
CA ILE A 137 15.03 1.07 1.88
C ILE A 137 15.35 2.42 2.52
N LEU A 138 15.64 2.47 3.83
CA LEU A 138 16.01 3.69 4.53
C LEU A 138 17.30 4.30 3.96
N SER A 139 18.38 3.52 3.86
CA SER A 139 19.65 4.00 3.30
C SER A 139 19.50 4.47 1.85
N SER A 140 18.82 3.69 1.01
CA SER A 140 18.59 4.08 -0.39
C SER A 140 17.68 5.30 -0.53
N SER A 141 16.66 5.44 0.32
CA SER A 141 15.81 6.64 0.33
C SER A 141 16.59 7.89 0.76
N GLN A 142 17.51 7.77 1.73
CA GLN A 142 18.39 8.86 2.15
C GLN A 142 19.33 9.28 1.02
N ALA A 143 20.01 8.33 0.39
CA ALA A 143 20.88 8.61 -0.76
C ALA A 143 20.11 9.28 -1.89
N ARG A 144 18.86 8.87 -2.14
CA ARG A 144 18.01 9.48 -3.17
C ARG A 144 17.59 10.92 -2.83
N LEU A 145 17.39 11.26 -1.55
CA LEU A 145 17.08 12.62 -1.12
C LEU A 145 18.25 13.61 -1.31
N GLU A 146 19.49 13.10 -1.32
CA GLU A 146 20.70 13.89 -1.56
C GLU A 146 20.90 14.24 -3.05
N ILE A 147 20.22 13.53 -3.96
CA ILE A 147 20.33 13.78 -5.41
C ILE A 147 19.41 14.95 -5.81
N PRO A 148 19.91 15.94 -6.56
CA PRO A 148 19.07 17.01 -7.11
C PRO A 148 18.25 16.54 -8.32
N GLY A 149 17.08 17.17 -8.55
CA GLY A 149 16.27 16.94 -9.75
C GLY A 149 15.16 15.89 -9.64
N LEU A 150 14.77 15.46 -8.43
CA LEU A 150 13.67 14.52 -8.25
C LEU A 150 12.29 15.16 -8.41
N THR A 151 11.31 14.36 -8.84
CA THR A 151 9.91 14.75 -8.90
C THR A 151 9.33 14.84 -7.47
N SER A 152 8.40 15.78 -7.21
CA SER A 152 7.74 15.90 -5.90
C SER A 152 7.15 14.57 -5.39
N LYS A 153 6.63 13.74 -6.29
CA LYS A 153 6.11 12.39 -5.96
C LYS A 153 7.18 11.45 -5.40
N GLU A 154 8.39 11.48 -5.97
CA GLU A 154 9.50 10.66 -5.52
C GLU A 154 10.01 11.13 -4.15
N TYR A 155 10.09 12.45 -3.94
CA TYR A 155 10.41 13.04 -2.64
C TYR A 155 9.42 12.60 -1.55
N CYS A 156 8.11 12.70 -1.83
CA CYS A 156 7.09 12.21 -0.91
C CYS A 156 7.24 10.71 -0.65
N GLY A 157 7.54 9.91 -1.69
CA GLY A 157 7.78 8.47 -1.55
C GLY A 157 8.95 8.13 -0.62
N CYS A 158 10.07 8.84 -0.74
CA CYS A 158 11.23 8.71 0.13
C CYS A 158 10.90 9.10 1.58
N LEU A 159 10.22 10.23 1.77
CA LEU A 159 9.82 10.70 3.11
C LEU A 159 8.86 9.73 3.79
N VAL A 160 7.88 9.21 3.04
CA VAL A 160 6.94 8.21 3.56
C VAL A 160 7.66 6.93 3.99
N ALA A 161 8.64 6.48 3.19
CA ALA A 161 9.47 5.35 3.57
C ALA A 161 10.23 5.61 4.88
N GLN A 162 10.80 6.80 5.05
CA GLN A 162 11.46 7.20 6.28
C GLN A 162 10.51 7.25 7.48
N VAL A 163 9.32 7.85 7.34
CA VAL A 163 8.34 7.96 8.42
C VAL A 163 7.86 6.59 8.90
N PHE A 164 7.53 5.69 7.99
CA PHE A 164 6.99 4.39 8.37
C PHE A 164 8.05 3.39 8.86
N LEU A 165 9.30 3.51 8.39
CA LEU A 165 10.34 2.52 8.70
C LEU A 165 11.34 3.00 9.77
N ALA A 166 11.59 4.30 9.91
CA ALA A 166 12.68 4.79 10.76
C ALA A 166 12.36 4.73 12.27
N ASN A 167 11.11 4.50 12.70
CA ASN A 167 10.69 4.57 14.11
C ASN A 167 11.22 5.83 14.84
N ARG A 168 11.34 6.94 14.09
CA ARG A 168 11.87 8.23 14.55
C ARG A 168 10.75 9.25 14.66
N ARG A 169 10.98 10.29 15.45
CA ARG A 169 10.03 11.41 15.53
C ARG A 169 9.97 12.14 14.18
N PRO A 170 8.80 12.63 13.74
CA PRO A 170 8.67 13.36 12.48
C PRO A 170 9.64 14.55 12.34
N VAL A 171 9.95 15.21 13.46
CA VAL A 171 10.91 16.32 13.53
C VAL A 171 12.31 15.90 13.08
N GLN A 172 12.77 14.71 13.48
CA GLN A 172 14.10 14.22 13.09
C GLN A 172 14.16 13.91 11.59
N ILE A 173 13.08 13.35 11.04
CA ILE A 173 12.97 13.03 9.61
C ILE A 173 12.98 14.32 8.78
N PHE A 174 12.32 15.37 9.26
CA PHE A 174 12.35 16.67 8.62
C PHE A 174 13.76 17.30 8.64
N MET A 175 14.50 17.15 9.74
CA MET A 175 15.89 17.60 9.82
C MET A 175 16.81 16.79 8.88
N ASP A 176 16.61 15.48 8.80
CA ASP A 176 17.33 14.61 7.86
C ASP A 176 17.04 15.03 6.40
N PHE A 177 15.79 15.38 6.08
CA PHE A 177 15.42 15.93 4.78
C PHE A 177 16.12 17.27 4.48
N LEU A 178 16.07 18.22 5.42
CA LEU A 178 16.71 19.53 5.25
C LEU A 178 18.23 19.41 5.09
N SER A 179 18.86 18.53 5.86
CA SER A 179 20.30 18.27 5.72
C SER A 179 20.64 17.64 4.38
N GLY A 180 19.83 16.70 3.87
CA GLY A 180 19.98 16.14 2.52
C GLY A 180 19.85 17.20 1.42
N ARG A 181 18.88 18.11 1.55
CA ARG A 181 18.71 19.24 0.62
C ARG A 181 19.84 20.24 0.69
N LYS A 182 20.37 20.53 1.88
CA LYS A 182 21.55 21.38 2.07
C LYS A 182 22.77 20.79 1.36
N LYS A 183 22.98 19.47 1.48
CA LYS A 183 24.06 18.75 0.77
C LYS A 183 23.87 18.80 -0.75
N ALA A 184 22.67 18.51 -1.25
CA ALA A 184 22.35 18.59 -2.67
C ALA A 184 22.65 19.99 -3.24
N PHE A 185 22.28 21.03 -2.47
CA PHE A 185 22.54 22.42 -2.85
C PHE A 185 24.04 22.76 -2.84
N SER A 186 24.80 22.30 -1.83
CA SER A 186 26.25 22.49 -1.83
C SER A 186 26.94 21.78 -2.99
N THR A 187 26.45 20.62 -3.41
CA THR A 187 26.99 19.90 -4.57
C THR A 187 26.73 20.64 -5.88
N ILE A 188 25.53 21.21 -6.04
CA ILE A 188 25.23 22.06 -7.20
C ILE A 188 26.14 23.29 -7.21
N LEU A 189 26.29 23.96 -6.06
CA LEU A 189 27.17 25.13 -5.93
C LEU A 189 28.62 24.82 -6.29
N SER A 190 29.17 23.71 -5.81
CA SER A 190 30.53 23.29 -6.17
C SER A 190 30.69 22.88 -7.63
N GLN A 191 29.60 22.56 -8.34
CA GLN A 191 29.62 22.25 -9.78
C GLN A 191 29.51 23.49 -10.66
N THR A 192 29.15 24.64 -10.10
CA THR A 192 29.07 25.94 -10.81
C THR A 192 30.35 26.78 -10.69
N ASP A 193 31.31 26.36 -9.87
CA ASP A 193 32.60 27.04 -9.68
C ASP A 193 33.72 26.49 -10.61
N ASP A 194 33.40 25.55 -11.51
CA ASP A 194 34.21 25.08 -12.65
C ASP A 194 33.57 25.51 -13.98
#